data_AF-G5CAB2-F1
#
_entry.id   AF-G5CAB2-F1
#
_cell.length_a   1.000
_cell.length_b   1.000
_cell.length_c   1.000
_cell.angle_alpha   90.00
_cell.angle_beta   90.00
_cell.angle_gamma   90.00
#
_symmetry.space_group_name_H-M   'P 1'
#
loop_
_entity.id
_entity.type
_entity.pdbx_description
1 polymer ?
#
loop_
_entity_poly.entity_id
_entity_poly.type
_entity_poly.pdbx_seq_one_letter_code
_entity_poly.pdbx_strand_id
1 'polypeptide(L)'
;MAEERPGAWFGFGFCGFGQDPGSGREHQVLSPEPLRAGGDICHVSASWSYTALVTRGGRVELSGSASGAADGCRDAWASEGLLVLLRDRSGSRAELQAWPPGSGLRGEPLWAQDPEAEEGDEPGAEGRTGLLPLLPGSRAYVSLQPPLRRALAPELRARRLELGIEHALLLDAAGQVFSWGGGRHGQLGHGTLEAEPEPRPLEALQGLPMSQLAAGGWHSVCVSETGDIYIWGWNESGQLALPTRSLAEGKRTDTGEDEGLNEDGSKVERAAEAPAPFIAIQPFPALLDLPLGSEAVGVSCGSRHTAVVTRTGELYTWGWGKYGQLGHKDSASLDRPCRVEYFVDKQLQVKTVTCGPWNTYVYAVENGNS
;
A
#
# COMPACT_ATOMS: atom_id res chain seq x y z
N MET A 1 2.56 -32.72 -11.32
CA MET A 1 2.42 -31.27 -11.05
C MET A 1 1.34 -31.16 -10.00
N ALA A 2 1.66 -30.70 -8.80
CA ALA A 2 0.64 -30.53 -7.76
C ALA A 2 -0.32 -29.43 -8.23
N GLU A 3 -1.62 -29.73 -8.31
CA GLU A 3 -2.64 -28.70 -8.53
C GLU A 3 -2.50 -27.64 -7.43
N GLU A 4 -2.27 -26.39 -7.82
CA GLU A 4 -2.34 -25.27 -6.88
C GLU A 4 -3.72 -25.27 -6.24
N ARG A 5 -3.76 -25.38 -4.91
CA ARG A 5 -5.02 -25.38 -4.17
C ARG A 5 -5.75 -24.05 -4.42
N PRO A 6 -7.08 -24.05 -4.57
CA PRO A 6 -7.84 -22.83 -4.82
C PRO A 6 -7.67 -21.87 -3.64
N GLY A 7 -7.12 -20.68 -3.91
CA GLY A 7 -7.09 -19.58 -2.97
C GLY A 7 -8.26 -18.63 -3.16
N ALA A 8 -8.48 -17.74 -2.19
CA ALA A 8 -9.49 -16.71 -2.25
C ALA A 8 -8.91 -15.35 -1.87
N TRP A 9 -9.48 -14.30 -2.45
CA TRP A 9 -9.23 -12.93 -2.02
C TRP A 9 -10.20 -12.52 -0.92
N PHE A 10 -9.68 -11.79 0.05
CA PHE A 10 -10.40 -11.21 1.16
C PHE A 10 -10.18 -9.71 1.18
N GLY A 11 -11.14 -8.96 1.72
CA GLY A 11 -11.04 -7.51 1.89
C GLY A 11 -11.58 -7.06 3.24
N PHE A 12 -10.99 -5.99 3.78
CA PHE A 12 -11.44 -5.31 5.00
C PHE A 12 -10.98 -3.84 5.00
N GLY A 13 -11.69 -2.97 5.72
CA GLY A 13 -11.50 -1.52 5.71
C GLY A 13 -12.68 -0.75 5.12
N PHE A 14 -12.39 0.43 4.56
CA PHE A 14 -13.39 1.30 3.95
C PHE A 14 -13.60 1.02 2.46
N CYS A 15 -14.86 0.82 2.05
CA CYS A 15 -15.32 0.72 0.66
C CYS A 15 -14.67 -0.38 -0.21
N GLY A 16 -15.37 -0.79 -1.29
CA GLY A 16 -14.76 -1.59 -2.36
C GLY A 16 -14.79 -3.11 -2.19
N PHE A 17 -15.84 -3.68 -1.58
CA PHE A 17 -15.99 -5.14 -1.38
C PHE A 17 -17.21 -5.76 -2.08
N GLY A 18 -17.82 -5.09 -3.07
CA GLY A 18 -18.90 -5.67 -3.88
C GLY A 18 -20.28 -5.75 -3.21
N GLN A 19 -20.57 -4.92 -2.20
CA GLN A 19 -21.87 -4.87 -1.52
C GLN A 19 -22.81 -3.85 -2.20
N ASP A 20 -24.13 -4.11 -2.17
CA ASP A 20 -25.15 -3.31 -2.88
C ASP A 20 -25.22 -1.85 -2.39
N PRO A 21 -25.27 -0.85 -3.30
CA PRO A 21 -25.44 0.55 -2.94
C PRO A 21 -26.90 0.80 -2.52
N GLY A 22 -27.17 0.92 -1.21
CA GLY A 22 -28.52 1.27 -0.74
C GLY A 22 -28.81 1.20 0.77
N SER A 23 -27.96 0.60 1.60
CA SER A 23 -28.15 0.60 3.07
C SER A 23 -27.25 1.65 3.73
N GLY A 24 -27.83 2.69 4.32
CA GLY A 24 -27.10 3.89 4.77
C GLY A 24 -25.97 3.67 5.81
N ARG A 25 -25.07 4.68 5.82
CA ARG A 25 -23.87 4.91 6.67
C ARG A 25 -22.70 3.95 6.45
N GLU A 26 -21.67 4.48 5.75
CA GLU A 26 -20.25 4.09 5.79
C GLU A 26 -19.97 2.58 5.99
N HIS A 27 -19.91 1.82 4.90
CA HIS A 27 -19.57 0.39 4.91
C HIS A 27 -18.10 0.15 5.30
N GLN A 28 -17.84 0.10 6.60
CA GLN A 28 -16.59 -0.35 7.20
C GLN A 28 -16.66 -1.86 7.42
N VAL A 29 -15.71 -2.60 6.83
CA VAL A 29 -15.56 -4.04 7.04
C VAL A 29 -14.44 -4.25 8.06
N LEU A 30 -14.81 -4.60 9.31
CA LEU A 30 -13.87 -4.67 10.43
C LEU A 30 -13.09 -6.01 10.52
N SER A 31 -13.52 -7.02 9.79
CA SER A 31 -12.94 -8.36 9.75
C SER A 31 -12.80 -8.81 8.30
N PRO A 32 -11.79 -9.62 7.92
CA PRO A 32 -11.65 -10.07 6.54
C PRO A 32 -12.92 -10.76 6.01
N GLU A 33 -13.39 -10.30 4.85
CA GLU A 33 -14.53 -10.88 4.12
C GLU A 33 -14.11 -11.34 2.72
N PRO A 34 -14.54 -12.52 2.24
CA PRO A 34 -14.23 -12.96 0.88
C PRO A 34 -14.76 -11.99 -0.18
N LEU A 35 -13.92 -11.62 -1.15
CA LEU A 35 -14.32 -10.83 -2.30
C LEU A 35 -15.19 -11.67 -3.25
N ARG A 36 -16.17 -11.03 -3.87
CA ARG A 36 -16.99 -11.63 -4.92
C ARG A 36 -16.68 -10.95 -6.25
N ALA A 37 -16.22 -11.72 -7.22
CA ALA A 37 -16.02 -11.28 -8.61
C ALA A 37 -16.59 -12.34 -9.57
N GLY A 38 -16.79 -11.95 -10.83
CA GLY A 38 -17.23 -12.84 -11.90
C GLY A 38 -16.19 -13.87 -12.37
N GLY A 39 -15.02 -13.97 -11.72
CA GLY A 39 -13.94 -14.90 -12.05
C GLY A 39 -12.84 -14.99 -10.97
N ASP A 40 -11.83 -15.80 -11.22
CA ASP A 40 -10.63 -15.94 -10.36
C ASP A 40 -9.81 -14.64 -10.38
N ILE A 41 -9.77 -13.93 -9.25
CA ILE A 41 -9.06 -12.65 -9.12
C ILE A 41 -7.55 -12.91 -9.04
N CYS A 42 -6.76 -12.25 -9.88
CA CYS A 42 -5.30 -12.32 -9.86
C CYS A 42 -4.65 -11.02 -9.36
N HIS A 43 -5.30 -9.86 -9.53
CA HIS A 43 -4.78 -8.57 -9.07
C HIS A 43 -5.91 -7.69 -8.52
N VAL A 44 -5.59 -6.90 -7.50
CA VAL A 44 -6.50 -5.94 -6.87
C VAL A 44 -5.78 -4.60 -6.77
N SER A 45 -6.36 -3.57 -7.40
CA SER A 45 -5.90 -2.19 -7.29
C SER A 45 -7.02 -1.32 -6.72
N ALA A 46 -6.74 -0.66 -5.59
CA ALA A 46 -7.74 0.06 -4.83
C ALA A 46 -7.44 1.55 -4.80
N SER A 47 -8.47 2.35 -5.05
CA SER A 47 -8.49 3.77 -4.73
C SER A 47 -9.28 3.99 -3.43
N TRP A 48 -9.52 5.24 -3.04
CA TRP A 48 -10.37 5.56 -1.90
C TRP A 48 -11.84 5.24 -2.19
N SER A 49 -12.36 5.59 -3.36
CA SER A 49 -13.80 5.47 -3.66
C SER A 49 -14.20 4.22 -4.43
N TYR A 50 -13.26 3.55 -5.12
CA TYR A 50 -13.55 2.34 -5.88
C TYR A 50 -12.35 1.39 -5.94
N THR A 51 -12.60 0.17 -6.40
CA THR A 51 -11.60 -0.90 -6.53
C THR A 51 -11.71 -1.53 -7.90
N ALA A 52 -10.56 -1.76 -8.55
CA ALA A 52 -10.44 -2.53 -9.77
C ALA A 52 -9.95 -3.95 -9.43
N LEU A 53 -10.76 -4.95 -9.77
CA LEU A 53 -10.45 -6.37 -9.62
C LEU A 53 -10.09 -6.93 -11.00
N VAL A 54 -8.87 -7.41 -11.16
CA VAL A 54 -8.43 -8.06 -12.40
C VAL A 54 -8.54 -9.57 -12.21
N THR A 55 -9.22 -10.23 -13.14
CA THR A 55 -9.37 -11.68 -13.15
C THR A 55 -8.34 -12.34 -14.06
N ARG A 56 -8.00 -13.59 -13.77
CA ARG A 56 -7.09 -14.42 -14.59
C ARG A 56 -7.61 -14.63 -16.02
N GLY A 57 -8.92 -14.48 -16.25
CA GLY A 57 -9.54 -14.50 -17.58
C GLY A 57 -9.36 -13.20 -18.37
N GLY A 58 -8.63 -12.22 -17.84
CA GLY A 58 -8.39 -10.94 -18.47
C GLY A 58 -9.57 -9.96 -18.35
N ARG A 59 -10.52 -10.20 -17.45
CA ARG A 59 -11.62 -9.29 -17.17
C ARG A 59 -11.27 -8.39 -16.00
N VAL A 60 -11.48 -7.09 -16.14
CA VAL A 60 -11.44 -6.10 -15.05
C VAL A 60 -12.87 -5.80 -14.62
N GLU A 61 -13.13 -5.83 -13.32
CA GLU A 61 -14.41 -5.50 -12.69
C GLU A 61 -14.22 -4.35 -11.70
N LEU A 62 -15.09 -3.34 -11.76
CA LEU A 62 -15.08 -2.21 -10.85
C LEU A 62 -16.12 -2.38 -9.75
N SER A 63 -15.73 -2.04 -8.53
CA SER A 63 -16.60 -2.06 -7.34
C SER A 63 -16.48 -0.76 -6.55
N GLY A 64 -17.54 -0.37 -5.82
CA GLY A 64 -17.58 0.86 -5.02
C GLY A 64 -18.38 1.97 -5.71
N SER A 65 -17.82 3.18 -5.75
CA SER A 65 -18.44 4.35 -6.40
C SER A 65 -18.51 4.23 -7.92
N ALA A 66 -17.63 3.42 -8.51
CA ALA A 66 -17.59 3.09 -9.92
C ALA A 66 -18.12 1.67 -10.16
N SER A 67 -18.78 1.49 -11.30
CA SER A 67 -19.24 0.18 -11.77
C SER A 67 -18.97 0.05 -13.26
N GLY A 68 -18.55 -1.14 -13.68
CA GLY A 68 -18.14 -1.38 -15.06
C GLY A 68 -17.29 -2.63 -15.16
N ALA A 69 -17.13 -3.13 -16.37
CA ALA A 69 -16.21 -4.21 -16.64
C ALA A 69 -15.67 -4.12 -18.07
N ALA A 70 -14.45 -4.61 -18.26
CA ALA A 70 -13.85 -4.74 -19.58
C ALA A 70 -13.02 -6.02 -19.67
N ASP A 71 -13.07 -6.70 -20.81
CA ASP A 71 -12.29 -7.91 -21.07
C ASP A 71 -10.96 -7.56 -21.76
N GLY A 72 -10.04 -8.52 -21.89
CA GLY A 72 -8.74 -8.32 -22.57
C GLY A 72 -7.76 -7.42 -21.82
N CYS A 73 -7.92 -7.27 -20.51
CA CYS A 73 -7.04 -6.54 -19.62
C CYS A 73 -6.04 -7.49 -18.95
N ARG A 74 -4.77 -7.12 -18.98
CA ARG A 74 -3.69 -7.78 -18.25
C ARG A 74 -3.52 -7.23 -16.83
N ASP A 75 -3.70 -5.93 -16.65
CA ASP A 75 -3.54 -5.26 -15.36
C ASP A 75 -4.37 -3.96 -15.27
N ALA A 76 -4.56 -3.45 -14.05
CA ALA A 76 -5.30 -2.23 -13.80
C ALA A 76 -4.75 -1.47 -12.58
N TRP A 77 -4.64 -0.14 -12.69
CA TRP A 77 -4.25 0.75 -11.60
C TRP A 77 -5.36 1.78 -11.34
N ALA A 78 -5.90 1.75 -10.13
CA ALA A 78 -6.97 2.62 -9.68
C ALA A 78 -6.42 3.84 -8.94
N SER A 79 -7.00 5.01 -9.20
CA SER A 79 -6.76 6.26 -8.48
C SER A 79 -8.03 7.10 -8.49
N GLU A 80 -8.16 8.09 -7.61
CA GLU A 80 -9.38 8.93 -7.58
C GLU A 80 -9.63 9.71 -8.88
N GLY A 81 -8.59 10.00 -9.65
CA GLY A 81 -8.72 10.75 -10.90
C GLY A 81 -8.82 9.87 -12.15
N LEU A 82 -8.15 8.72 -12.15
CA LEU A 82 -7.93 7.90 -13.34
C LEU A 82 -7.93 6.41 -12.99
N LEU A 83 -8.50 5.62 -13.89
CA LEU A 83 -8.28 4.19 -13.98
C LEU A 83 -7.39 3.90 -15.19
N VAL A 84 -6.21 3.35 -14.96
CA VAL A 84 -5.29 2.96 -16.03
C VAL A 84 -5.40 1.46 -16.25
N LEU A 85 -5.60 1.04 -17.50
CA LEU A 85 -5.69 -0.37 -17.89
C LEU A 85 -4.53 -0.72 -18.82
N LEU A 86 -3.91 -1.87 -18.59
CA LEU A 86 -3.02 -2.52 -19.55
C LEU A 86 -3.80 -3.61 -20.28
N ARG A 87 -3.92 -3.51 -21.60
CA ARG A 87 -4.74 -4.40 -22.43
C ARG A 87 -3.89 -5.16 -23.42
N ASP A 88 -4.26 -6.40 -23.70
CA ASP A 88 -3.65 -7.19 -24.77
C ASP A 88 -4.38 -6.91 -26.08
N ARG A 89 -3.69 -6.32 -27.07
CA ARG A 89 -4.25 -6.13 -28.42
C ARG A 89 -4.09 -7.42 -29.22
N SER A 90 -5.02 -7.70 -30.14
CA SER A 90 -4.88 -8.80 -31.08
C SER A 90 -3.62 -8.61 -31.93
N GLY A 91 -2.58 -9.43 -31.68
CA GLY A 91 -1.28 -9.32 -32.37
C GLY A 91 -0.05 -9.12 -31.47
N SER A 92 -0.14 -9.38 -30.16
CA SER A 92 0.95 -9.38 -29.16
C SER A 92 1.41 -8.03 -28.61
N ARG A 93 0.86 -6.91 -29.11
CA ARG A 93 1.25 -5.58 -28.61
C ARG A 93 0.33 -5.15 -27.48
N ALA A 94 0.90 -4.84 -26.32
CA ALA A 94 0.14 -4.31 -25.21
C ALA A 94 -0.29 -2.86 -25.50
N GLU A 95 -1.44 -2.44 -24.99
CA GLU A 95 -1.90 -1.05 -25.07
C GLU A 95 -2.29 -0.59 -23.67
N LEU A 96 -1.77 0.56 -23.28
CA LEU A 96 -2.11 1.22 -22.05
C LEU A 96 -3.19 2.28 -22.30
N GLN A 97 -4.23 2.31 -21.48
CA GLN A 97 -5.35 3.23 -21.63
C GLN A 97 -5.68 3.89 -20.29
N ALA A 98 -5.98 5.20 -20.29
CA ALA A 98 -6.58 5.85 -19.13
C ALA A 98 -8.05 6.12 -19.33
N TRP A 99 -8.81 5.89 -18.27
CA TRP A 99 -10.25 6.04 -18.22
C TRP A 99 -10.65 6.93 -17.05
N PRO A 100 -11.70 7.77 -17.20
CA PRO A 100 -12.36 8.37 -16.06
C PRO A 100 -13.06 7.25 -15.26
N PRO A 101 -12.87 7.11 -13.95
CA PRO A 101 -13.47 6.01 -13.19
C PRO A 101 -15.00 5.94 -13.33
N GLY A 102 -15.66 7.11 -13.37
CA GLY A 102 -17.12 7.21 -13.53
C GLY A 102 -17.65 6.86 -14.93
N SER A 103 -16.81 6.62 -15.94
CA SER A 103 -17.27 6.19 -17.27
C SER A 103 -17.72 4.73 -17.30
N GLY A 104 -17.36 3.95 -16.26
CA GLY A 104 -17.65 2.52 -16.20
C GLY A 104 -17.06 1.73 -17.36
N LEU A 105 -15.90 2.19 -17.89
CA LEU A 105 -15.21 1.62 -19.05
C LEU A 105 -16.08 1.60 -20.32
N ARG A 106 -16.95 2.60 -20.48
CA ARG A 106 -17.78 2.81 -21.67
C ARG A 106 -17.31 4.04 -22.44
N GLY A 107 -17.38 3.95 -23.78
CA GLY A 107 -16.94 5.02 -24.68
C GLY A 107 -15.46 4.87 -25.05
N GLU A 108 -14.80 6.01 -25.27
CA GLU A 108 -13.37 6.07 -25.62
C GLU A 108 -12.52 6.40 -24.39
N PRO A 109 -11.29 5.87 -24.28
CA PRO A 109 -10.37 6.26 -23.23
C PRO A 109 -9.96 7.74 -23.36
N LEU A 110 -9.55 8.36 -22.25
CA LEU A 110 -8.99 9.71 -22.23
C LEU A 110 -7.73 9.81 -23.11
N TRP A 111 -6.92 8.76 -23.07
CA TRP A 111 -5.78 8.55 -23.96
C TRP A 111 -5.45 7.06 -24.02
N ALA A 112 -4.77 6.64 -25.09
CA ALA A 112 -4.23 5.30 -25.26
C ALA A 112 -2.80 5.38 -25.83
N GLN A 113 -1.92 4.48 -25.40
CA GLN A 113 -0.53 4.45 -25.81
C GLN A 113 0.04 3.04 -25.85
N ASP A 114 0.97 2.81 -26.77
CA ASP A 114 1.75 1.59 -26.88
C ASP A 114 3.03 1.70 -26.03
N PRO A 115 3.16 0.93 -24.92
CA PRO A 115 4.31 1.02 -24.03
C PRO A 115 5.60 0.43 -24.63
N GLU A 116 5.50 -0.35 -25.71
CA GLU A 116 6.64 -1.00 -26.39
C GLU A 116 7.03 -0.28 -27.68
N ALA A 117 6.42 0.87 -27.97
CA ALA A 117 6.85 1.76 -29.03
C ALA A 117 8.02 2.65 -28.57
N GLU A 118 9.25 2.14 -28.57
CA GLU A 118 10.44 2.99 -28.41
C GLU A 118 11.35 2.99 -29.66
N GLU A 119 12.08 4.10 -29.82
CA GLU A 119 13.25 4.31 -30.69
C GLU A 119 13.02 4.63 -32.18
N GLY A 120 12.28 5.70 -32.48
CA GLY A 120 12.40 6.42 -33.76
C GLY A 120 12.82 7.86 -33.51
N ASP A 121 14.05 8.22 -33.88
CA ASP A 121 14.44 9.62 -34.13
C ASP A 121 13.37 10.28 -35.00
N GLU A 122 12.71 11.35 -34.57
CA GLU A 122 12.28 12.41 -35.51
C GLU A 122 12.14 13.80 -34.83
N PRO A 123 12.73 14.85 -35.43
CA PRO A 123 12.51 16.24 -35.06
C PRO A 123 11.24 16.76 -35.76
N GLY A 124 10.30 17.34 -35.00
CA GLY A 124 9.25 18.20 -35.59
C GLY A 124 7.79 17.88 -35.29
N ALA A 125 7.45 17.24 -34.16
CA ALA A 125 6.05 17.10 -33.78
C ALA A 125 5.48 18.38 -33.13
N GLU A 126 5.02 19.32 -33.95
CA GLU A 126 4.06 20.35 -33.53
C GLU A 126 2.68 19.72 -33.26
N GLY A 127 2.07 20.10 -32.14
CA GLY A 127 0.61 20.06 -31.96
C GLY A 127 0.03 18.81 -31.31
N ARG A 128 0.01 18.80 -29.96
CA ARG A 128 -1.19 18.51 -29.13
C ARG A 128 -0.90 18.81 -27.66
N THR A 129 -1.38 19.95 -27.19
CA THR A 129 -1.50 20.31 -25.77
C THR A 129 -2.75 19.66 -25.19
N GLY A 130 -2.60 18.73 -24.25
CA GLY A 130 -3.72 18.17 -23.49
C GLY A 130 -3.41 16.87 -22.75
N LEU A 131 -3.19 17.02 -21.43
CA LEU A 131 -3.31 16.05 -20.32
C LEU A 131 -2.42 14.79 -20.34
N LEU A 132 -1.20 15.00 -19.84
CA LEU A 132 -0.24 14.05 -19.27
C LEU A 132 0.06 12.79 -20.11
N PRO A 133 1.20 12.76 -20.83
CA PRO A 133 1.62 11.57 -21.53
C PRO A 133 2.12 10.57 -20.51
N LEU A 134 1.52 9.40 -20.52
CA LEU A 134 2.03 8.30 -19.77
C LEU A 134 3.39 7.87 -20.38
N LEU A 135 4.32 7.53 -19.51
CA LEU A 135 5.76 7.64 -19.76
C LEU A 135 6.19 6.76 -20.97
N PRO A 136 6.77 7.32 -22.05
CA PRO A 136 7.55 6.51 -22.97
C PRO A 136 8.81 6.08 -22.23
N GLY A 137 8.90 4.79 -21.95
CA GLY A 137 10.05 4.18 -21.32
C GLY A 137 9.80 3.72 -19.89
N SER A 138 10.12 2.45 -19.64
CA SER A 138 10.12 1.79 -18.32
C SER A 138 11.09 2.42 -17.29
N ARG A 139 11.79 3.48 -17.69
CA ARG A 139 12.84 4.16 -16.93
C ARG A 139 12.55 5.63 -16.73
N ALA A 140 11.35 6.14 -16.93
CA ALA A 140 11.06 7.56 -16.69
C ALA A 140 10.23 7.76 -15.42
N TYR A 141 10.23 8.99 -14.89
CA TYR A 141 9.37 9.40 -13.77
C TYR A 141 8.78 10.80 -13.99
N VAL A 142 7.71 11.10 -13.26
CA VAL A 142 6.97 12.35 -13.37
C VAL A 142 7.66 13.46 -12.57
N SER A 143 7.84 14.60 -13.22
CA SER A 143 8.37 15.83 -12.61
C SER A 143 7.30 16.91 -12.62
N LEU A 144 7.25 17.73 -11.56
CA LEU A 144 6.37 18.90 -11.49
C LEU A 144 6.94 20.10 -12.25
N GLN A 145 8.20 20.04 -12.66
CA GLN A 145 8.87 21.08 -13.43
C GLN A 145 9.17 20.60 -14.84
N PRO A 146 9.06 21.47 -15.87
CA PRO A 146 9.49 21.14 -17.23
C PRO A 146 10.98 20.71 -17.28
N PRO A 147 11.32 19.64 -18.03
CA PRO A 147 10.40 18.73 -18.71
C PRO A 147 9.58 17.89 -17.71
N LEU A 148 8.26 17.78 -17.93
CA LEU A 148 7.32 17.07 -17.03
C LEU A 148 7.59 15.57 -16.86
N ARG A 149 8.54 15.03 -17.64
CA ARG A 149 9.07 13.68 -17.50
C ARG A 149 10.59 13.73 -17.54
N ARG A 150 11.25 12.89 -16.74
CA ARG A 150 12.71 12.72 -16.76
C ARG A 150 13.06 11.24 -16.82
N ALA A 151 14.03 10.89 -17.65
CA ALA A 151 14.61 9.55 -17.66
C ALA A 151 15.45 9.34 -16.40
N LEU A 152 15.33 8.17 -15.78
CA LEU A 152 16.23 7.65 -14.77
C LEU A 152 17.60 7.43 -15.39
N ALA A 153 18.63 7.54 -14.56
CA ALA A 153 20.01 7.26 -14.97
C ALA A 153 20.08 5.88 -15.66
N PRO A 154 20.71 5.75 -16.85
CA PRO A 154 20.78 4.48 -17.58
C PRO A 154 21.37 3.31 -16.79
N GLU A 155 22.21 3.62 -15.81
CA GLU A 155 22.86 2.68 -14.89
C GLU A 155 21.88 2.12 -13.86
N LEU A 156 20.78 2.83 -13.58
CA LEU A 156 19.76 2.46 -12.62
C LEU A 156 18.84 1.39 -13.21
N ARG A 157 19.16 0.12 -12.94
CA ARG A 157 18.38 -1.03 -13.40
C ARG A 157 17.18 -1.24 -12.47
N ALA A 158 16.13 -0.45 -12.66
CA ALA A 158 14.88 -0.54 -11.91
C ALA A 158 14.28 -1.95 -11.92
N ARG A 159 13.94 -2.48 -10.73
CA ARG A 159 13.26 -3.76 -10.52
C ARG A 159 11.84 -3.58 -10.00
N ARG A 160 11.63 -2.64 -9.07
CA ARG A 160 10.31 -2.32 -8.49
C ARG A 160 10.23 -0.84 -8.17
N LEU A 161 9.07 -0.23 -8.42
CA LEU A 161 8.75 1.15 -8.09
C LEU A 161 7.48 1.16 -7.24
N GLU A 162 7.55 1.77 -6.06
CA GLU A 162 6.40 1.97 -5.18
C GLU A 162 6.16 3.47 -4.99
N LEU A 163 4.90 3.88 -5.03
CA LEU A 163 4.51 5.29 -4.99
C LEU A 163 3.67 5.56 -3.73
N GLY A 164 4.15 6.49 -2.90
CA GLY A 164 3.34 7.09 -1.85
C GLY A 164 2.54 8.28 -2.37
N ILE A 165 1.99 9.10 -1.46
CA ILE A 165 1.23 10.30 -1.88
C ILE A 165 2.17 11.35 -2.50
N GLU A 166 3.40 11.47 -1.99
CA GLU A 166 4.33 12.55 -2.37
C GLU A 166 5.76 12.08 -2.60
N HIS A 167 6.02 10.79 -2.50
CA HIS A 167 7.35 10.22 -2.62
C HIS A 167 7.31 8.91 -3.40
N ALA A 168 8.45 8.52 -3.92
CA ALA A 168 8.64 7.25 -4.60
C ALA A 168 9.80 6.49 -3.95
N LEU A 169 9.68 5.16 -3.96
CA LEU A 169 10.73 4.23 -3.59
C LEU A 169 11.03 3.35 -4.80
N LEU A 170 12.30 3.21 -5.13
CA LEU A 170 12.75 2.32 -6.20
C LEU A 170 13.71 1.28 -5.63
N LEU A 171 13.48 0.02 -5.99
CA LEU A 171 14.40 -1.08 -5.80
C LEU A 171 15.08 -1.36 -7.13
N ASP A 172 16.40 -1.37 -7.17
CA ASP A 172 17.14 -1.75 -8.35
C ASP A 172 17.42 -3.28 -8.40
N ALA A 173 18.05 -3.73 -9.48
CA ALA A 173 18.43 -5.11 -9.67
C ALA A 173 19.53 -5.62 -8.71
N ALA A 174 20.27 -4.71 -8.06
CA ALA A 174 21.28 -5.04 -7.06
C ALA A 174 20.71 -5.10 -5.63
N GLY A 175 19.42 -4.80 -5.46
CA GLY A 175 18.77 -4.76 -4.15
C GLY A 175 18.98 -3.43 -3.41
N GLN A 176 19.48 -2.39 -4.08
CA GLN A 176 19.65 -1.07 -3.51
C GLN A 176 18.34 -0.27 -3.59
N VAL A 177 18.05 0.45 -2.50
CA VAL A 177 16.87 1.32 -2.39
C VAL A 177 17.26 2.74 -2.74
N PHE A 178 16.41 3.38 -3.55
CA PHE A 178 16.45 4.80 -3.87
C PHE A 178 15.12 5.45 -3.48
N SER A 179 15.17 6.71 -3.07
CA SER A 179 13.99 7.48 -2.70
C SER A 179 14.06 8.90 -3.21
N TRP A 180 12.91 9.46 -3.58
CA TRP A 180 12.78 10.87 -3.98
C TRP A 180 11.34 11.37 -3.84
N GLY A 181 11.16 12.68 -3.98
CA GLY A 181 9.91 13.40 -3.82
C GLY A 181 9.90 14.28 -2.58
N GLY A 182 8.73 14.47 -1.97
CA GLY A 182 8.56 15.21 -0.73
C GLY A 182 9.14 14.46 0.46
N GLY A 183 9.93 15.16 1.29
CA GLY A 183 10.57 14.59 2.49
C GLY A 183 10.13 15.19 3.81
N ARG A 184 9.11 16.07 3.82
CA ARG A 184 8.72 16.85 5.02
C ARG A 184 8.33 16.01 6.25
N HIS A 185 8.03 14.73 6.05
CA HIS A 185 7.69 13.78 7.11
C HIS A 185 8.78 12.71 7.30
N GLY A 186 9.98 12.91 6.77
CA GLY A 186 11.08 11.96 6.86
C GLY A 186 10.89 10.70 6.00
N GLN A 187 9.88 10.65 5.13
CA GLN A 187 9.53 9.47 4.33
C GLN A 187 10.59 9.09 3.29
N LEU A 188 11.62 9.91 3.09
CA LEU A 188 12.74 9.57 2.22
C LEU A 188 13.86 8.79 2.94
N GLY A 189 13.90 8.81 4.27
CA GLY A 189 14.87 8.00 5.02
C GLY A 189 16.32 8.53 5.01
N HIS A 190 16.60 9.70 4.43
CA HIS A 190 17.95 10.28 4.35
C HIS A 190 18.43 10.98 5.63
N GLY A 191 17.70 10.84 6.75
CA GLY A 191 18.00 11.52 8.02
C GLY A 191 17.58 12.99 8.07
N THR A 192 16.93 13.49 7.02
CA THR A 192 16.50 14.89 6.86
C THR A 192 15.00 14.98 6.55
N LEU A 193 14.45 16.19 6.59
CA LEU A 193 13.07 16.49 6.17
C LEU A 193 12.98 17.20 4.81
N GLU A 194 14.11 17.31 4.13
CA GLU A 194 14.21 17.97 2.83
C GLU A 194 13.63 17.08 1.71
N ALA A 195 13.10 17.73 0.68
CA ALA A 195 12.67 17.05 -0.53
C ALA A 195 13.87 16.71 -1.42
N GLU A 196 13.78 15.58 -2.12
CA GLU A 196 14.78 15.16 -3.09
C GLU A 196 14.13 15.15 -4.49
N PRO A 197 14.58 15.97 -5.44
CA PRO A 197 13.97 16.04 -6.78
C PRO A 197 14.37 14.86 -7.67
N GLU A 198 15.44 14.15 -7.33
CA GLU A 198 15.98 13.03 -8.10
C GLU A 198 16.14 11.79 -7.22
N PRO A 199 16.06 10.57 -7.80
CA PRO A 199 16.34 9.34 -7.06
C PRO A 199 17.69 9.40 -6.36
N ARG A 200 17.67 9.41 -5.03
CA ARG A 200 18.86 9.38 -4.20
C ARG A 200 19.00 8.00 -3.56
N PRO A 201 20.19 7.36 -3.61
CA PRO A 201 20.41 6.10 -2.92
C PRO A 201 20.24 6.28 -1.42
N LEU A 202 19.54 5.34 -0.80
CA LEU A 202 19.34 5.33 0.65
C LEU A 202 20.59 4.75 1.34
N GLU A 203 21.54 5.63 1.62
CA GLU A 203 22.88 5.30 2.14
C GLU A 203 22.84 4.47 3.43
N ALA A 204 21.82 4.68 4.28
CA ALA A 204 21.63 3.95 5.53
C ALA A 204 21.40 2.44 5.35
N LEU A 205 20.96 2.00 4.16
CA LEU A 205 20.74 0.59 3.83
C LEU A 205 21.78 0.04 2.85
N GLN A 206 22.83 0.80 2.55
CA GLN A 206 23.83 0.39 1.59
C GLN A 206 24.55 -0.89 2.05
N GLY A 207 24.65 -1.87 1.15
CA GLY A 207 25.24 -3.19 1.44
C GLY A 207 24.27 -4.21 2.05
N LEU A 208 23.02 -3.82 2.31
CA LEU A 208 21.95 -4.74 2.71
C LEU A 208 21.01 -4.95 1.52
N PRO A 209 21.01 -6.13 0.88
CA PRO A 209 20.15 -6.37 -0.29
C PRO A 209 18.68 -6.43 0.13
N MET A 210 17.86 -5.57 -0.47
CA MET A 210 16.42 -5.51 -0.25
C MET A 210 15.65 -6.33 -1.29
N SER A 211 14.51 -6.87 -0.89
CA SER A 211 13.66 -7.76 -1.70
C SER A 211 12.26 -7.18 -1.98
N GLN A 212 11.71 -6.41 -1.04
CA GLN A 212 10.39 -5.79 -1.15
C GLN A 212 10.42 -4.33 -0.71
N LEU A 213 9.50 -3.55 -1.26
CA LEU A 213 9.24 -2.16 -0.91
C LEU A 213 7.74 -1.97 -0.70
N ALA A 214 7.38 -0.99 0.12
CA ALA A 214 6.05 -0.41 0.13
C ALA A 214 6.14 1.07 0.53
N ALA A 215 5.33 1.89 -0.14
CA ALA A 215 5.23 3.32 0.13
C ALA A 215 3.79 3.65 0.54
N GLY A 216 3.62 4.17 1.75
CA GLY A 216 2.33 4.63 2.24
C GLY A 216 2.12 6.12 1.98
N GLY A 217 1.20 6.72 2.72
CA GLY A 217 0.93 8.16 2.61
C GLY A 217 2.17 9.02 2.86
N TRP A 218 2.77 8.83 4.03
CA TRP A 218 3.96 9.57 4.50
C TRP A 218 4.95 8.65 5.24
N HIS A 219 4.97 7.37 4.91
CA HIS A 219 5.91 6.41 5.46
C HIS A 219 6.34 5.41 4.40
N SER A 220 7.43 4.73 4.68
CA SER A 220 8.09 3.82 3.75
C SER A 220 8.55 2.60 4.51
N VAL A 221 8.52 1.46 3.82
CA VAL A 221 8.95 0.18 4.36
C VAL A 221 9.73 -0.57 3.29
N CYS A 222 10.77 -1.26 3.72
CA CYS A 222 11.43 -2.27 2.91
C CYS A 222 11.69 -3.52 3.72
N VAL A 223 11.84 -4.64 3.00
CA VAL A 223 12.17 -5.94 3.57
C VAL A 223 13.45 -6.41 2.92
N SER A 224 14.43 -6.85 3.73
CA SER A 224 15.68 -7.42 3.25
C SER A 224 15.46 -8.78 2.58
N GLU A 225 16.49 -9.35 1.94
CA GLU A 225 16.45 -10.75 1.50
C GLU A 225 16.42 -11.75 2.67
N THR A 226 16.93 -11.36 3.84
CA THR A 226 16.88 -12.17 5.07
C THR A 226 15.52 -12.12 5.76
N GLY A 227 14.67 -11.14 5.44
CA GLY A 227 13.34 -10.96 6.01
C GLY A 227 13.27 -9.95 7.15
N ASP A 228 14.32 -9.14 7.32
CA ASP A 228 14.35 -8.00 8.26
C ASP A 228 13.53 -6.84 7.69
N ILE A 229 12.81 -6.13 8.55
CA ILE A 229 11.93 -5.02 8.16
C ILE A 229 12.59 -3.71 8.56
N TYR A 230 12.70 -2.78 7.61
CA TYR A 230 13.11 -1.41 7.89
C TYR A 230 11.99 -0.45 7.55
N ILE A 231 11.65 0.45 8.48
CA ILE A 231 10.50 1.34 8.40
C ILE A 231 10.88 2.77 8.83
N TRP A 232 10.36 3.77 8.12
CA TRP A 232 10.64 5.19 8.39
C TRP A 232 9.52 6.12 7.90
N GLY A 233 9.56 7.38 8.33
CA GLY A 233 8.63 8.44 7.94
C GLY A 233 7.79 8.98 9.11
N TRP A 234 6.51 9.25 8.84
CA TRP A 234 5.55 9.79 9.80
C TRP A 234 4.92 8.69 10.66
N ASN A 235 4.76 8.95 11.96
CA ASN A 235 4.31 7.95 12.93
C ASN A 235 3.13 8.38 13.82
N GLU A 236 2.47 9.53 13.63
CA GLU A 236 1.43 9.94 14.61
C GLU A 236 0.20 9.01 14.66
N SER A 237 0.04 8.12 13.67
CA SER A 237 -0.99 7.08 13.68
C SER A 237 -0.47 5.69 14.10
N GLY A 238 0.80 5.58 14.47
CA GLY A 238 1.44 4.33 14.87
C GLY A 238 1.91 3.44 13.73
N GLN A 239 1.86 3.91 12.48
CA GLN A 239 2.21 3.12 11.29
C GLN A 239 3.68 2.69 11.22
N LEU A 240 4.59 3.26 12.03
CA LEU A 240 5.97 2.78 12.08
C LEU A 240 6.18 1.71 13.14
N ALA A 241 5.12 1.31 13.86
CA ALA A 241 5.20 0.43 15.01
C ALA A 241 6.16 0.97 16.11
N LEU A 242 6.23 2.30 16.24
CA LEU A 242 6.98 3.01 17.27
C LEU A 242 6.01 3.72 18.24
N PRO A 243 6.37 3.90 19.52
CA PRO A 243 5.49 4.51 20.52
C PRO A 243 4.94 5.88 20.09
N THR A 244 3.62 6.06 20.25
CA THR A 244 2.91 7.30 19.90
C THR A 244 2.19 7.91 21.08
N ARG A 245 2.07 9.25 21.06
CA ARG A 245 1.36 10.01 22.09
C ARG A 245 -0.15 9.77 22.07
N SER A 246 -0.76 9.80 20.88
CA SER A 246 -2.20 9.69 20.67
C SER A 246 -2.79 8.38 21.21
N LEU A 247 -2.06 7.27 21.07
CA LEU A 247 -2.48 5.96 21.56
C LEU A 247 -2.19 5.75 23.06
N ALA A 248 -1.16 6.41 23.59
CA ALA A 248 -0.89 6.42 25.03
C ALA A 248 -1.98 7.19 25.81
N GLU A 249 -2.44 8.32 25.26
CA GLU A 249 -3.51 9.14 25.86
C GLU A 249 -4.89 8.44 25.76
N GLY A 250 -5.22 7.82 24.62
CA GLY A 250 -6.48 7.08 24.45
C GLY A 250 -6.63 5.86 25.37
N LYS A 251 -5.53 5.18 25.71
CA LYS A 251 -5.55 4.09 26.70
C LYS A 251 -5.87 4.60 28.12
N ARG A 252 -5.44 5.82 28.47
CA ARG A 252 -5.75 6.44 29.77
C ARG A 252 -7.20 6.86 29.89
N THR A 253 -7.90 7.13 28.78
CA THR A 253 -9.32 7.50 28.81
C THR A 253 -10.25 6.29 28.81
N ASP A 254 -9.87 5.16 28.19
CA ASP A 254 -10.68 3.92 28.17
C ASP A 254 -10.51 3.06 29.43
N THR A 255 -9.35 3.16 30.10
CA THR A 255 -9.20 2.65 31.47
C THR A 255 -9.70 3.75 32.40
N GLY A 256 -11.02 3.77 32.62
CA GLY A 256 -11.67 4.74 33.49
C GLY A 256 -10.81 5.05 34.71
N GLU A 257 -10.61 6.34 34.97
CA GLU A 257 -10.01 6.84 36.20
C GLU A 257 -10.80 6.26 37.38
N ASP A 258 -10.38 5.09 37.87
CA ASP A 258 -10.61 4.71 39.24
C ASP A 258 -9.74 5.68 40.04
N GLU A 259 -10.29 6.89 40.28
CA GLU A 259 -9.79 7.80 41.28
C GLU A 259 -9.88 7.06 42.62
N GLY A 260 -8.86 6.26 42.92
CA GLY A 260 -8.69 5.61 44.20
C GLY A 260 -8.71 6.69 45.27
N LEU A 261 -9.85 6.82 45.94
CA LEU A 261 -9.97 7.58 47.17
C LEU A 261 -9.27 6.78 48.26
N ASN A 262 -8.38 7.43 49.02
CA ASN A 262 -7.94 6.85 50.29
C ASN A 262 -9.17 6.70 51.22
N GLU A 263 -9.09 5.84 52.24
CA GLU A 263 -10.17 5.64 53.22
C GLU A 263 -10.58 6.95 53.96
N ASP A 264 -9.80 8.04 53.83
CA ASP A 264 -10.09 9.38 54.36
C ASP A 264 -10.69 10.39 53.35
N GLY A 265 -10.93 9.97 52.10
CA GLY A 265 -11.46 10.84 51.05
C GLY A 265 -10.45 11.75 50.34
N SER A 266 -9.15 11.61 50.61
CA SER A 266 -8.08 12.30 49.85
C SER A 266 -7.77 11.60 48.54
N LYS A 267 -7.48 12.39 47.49
CA LYS A 267 -7.01 11.88 46.20
C LYS A 267 -5.58 11.36 46.33
N VAL A 268 -5.30 10.17 45.78
CA VAL A 268 -3.91 9.71 45.62
C VAL A 268 -3.22 10.58 44.57
N GLU A 269 -2.35 11.50 45.00
CA GLU A 269 -1.40 12.17 44.09
C GLU A 269 -0.37 11.14 43.62
N ARG A 270 -0.67 10.42 42.53
CA ARG A 270 0.38 9.72 41.78
C ARG A 270 1.27 10.79 41.14
N ALA A 271 2.54 10.78 41.50
CA ALA A 271 3.57 11.55 40.81
C ALA A 271 3.41 11.29 39.30
N ALA A 272 3.20 12.36 38.53
CA ALA A 272 3.09 12.27 37.09
C ALA A 272 4.41 11.68 36.55
N GLU A 273 4.41 10.40 36.19
CA GLU A 273 5.50 9.80 35.44
C GLU A 273 5.74 10.68 34.21
N ALA A 274 7.00 11.08 34.01
CA ALA A 274 7.39 11.85 32.84
C ALA A 274 6.86 11.13 31.59
N PRO A 275 6.20 11.82 30.65
CA PRO A 275 5.61 11.17 29.49
C PRO A 275 6.71 10.41 28.75
N ALA A 276 6.47 9.11 28.52
CA ALA A 276 7.40 8.27 27.77
C ALA A 276 7.76 8.96 26.44
N PRO A 277 9.04 8.94 26.03
CA PRO A 277 9.45 9.57 24.78
C PRO A 277 8.68 8.94 23.62
N PHE A 278 8.00 9.75 22.82
CA PHE A 278 7.26 9.32 21.64
C PHE A 278 7.98 9.78 20.37
N ILE A 279 7.82 9.02 19.30
CA ILE A 279 8.44 9.31 18.01
C ILE A 279 7.34 9.71 17.05
N ALA A 280 7.31 10.99 16.65
CA ALA A 280 6.35 11.50 15.66
C ALA A 280 6.85 11.33 14.22
N ILE A 281 8.16 11.48 14.02
CA ILE A 281 8.83 11.31 12.73
C ILE A 281 10.12 10.52 12.97
N GLN A 282 10.36 9.54 12.11
CA GLN A 282 11.57 8.73 12.06
C GLN A 282 12.22 8.95 10.69
N PRO A 283 13.16 9.91 10.54
CA PRO A 283 13.65 10.32 9.22
C PRO A 283 14.74 9.41 8.66
N PHE A 284 15.08 8.31 9.35
CA PHE A 284 16.03 7.29 8.92
C PHE A 284 15.45 5.89 9.14
N PRO A 285 15.82 4.88 8.33
CA PRO A 285 15.32 3.51 8.48
C PRO A 285 15.53 2.96 9.90
N ALA A 286 14.44 2.58 10.56
CA ALA A 286 14.47 1.87 11.84
C ALA A 286 14.20 0.38 11.60
N LEU A 287 14.98 -0.48 12.25
CA LEU A 287 14.72 -1.92 12.26
C LEU A 287 13.45 -2.19 13.07
N LEU A 288 12.56 -3.01 12.53
CA LEU A 288 11.32 -3.43 13.16
C LEU A 288 11.29 -4.95 13.34
N ASP A 289 11.10 -5.38 14.58
CA ASP A 289 10.90 -6.80 14.90
C ASP A 289 9.41 -7.15 14.89
N LEU A 290 9.06 -8.22 14.18
CA LEU A 290 7.74 -8.83 14.31
C LEU A 290 7.67 -9.70 15.58
N PRO A 291 6.49 -9.81 16.18
CA PRO A 291 6.25 -10.80 17.24
C PRO A 291 6.68 -12.19 16.78
N LEU A 292 7.29 -12.96 17.70
CA LEU A 292 7.80 -14.32 17.47
C LEU A 292 9.04 -14.43 16.56
N GLY A 293 9.65 -13.31 16.15
CA GLY A 293 10.84 -13.33 15.29
C GLY A 293 10.55 -13.83 13.87
N SER A 294 9.32 -13.66 13.40
CA SER A 294 8.90 -14.10 12.07
C SER A 294 9.56 -13.27 10.97
N GLU A 295 10.07 -13.95 9.94
CA GLU A 295 10.71 -13.32 8.79
C GLU A 295 9.66 -12.80 7.80
N ALA A 296 9.78 -11.54 7.37
CA ALA A 296 8.88 -10.95 6.38
C ALA A 296 9.23 -11.39 4.96
N VAL A 297 8.22 -11.55 4.11
CA VAL A 297 8.37 -11.85 2.67
C VAL A 297 7.53 -10.96 1.77
N GLY A 298 6.54 -10.26 2.34
CA GLY A 298 5.70 -9.30 1.63
C GLY A 298 5.33 -8.14 2.54
N VAL A 299 5.20 -6.95 1.96
CA VAL A 299 4.81 -5.73 2.66
C VAL A 299 3.91 -4.90 1.76
N SER A 300 2.96 -4.20 2.38
CA SER A 300 2.12 -3.21 1.72
C SER A 300 1.75 -2.11 2.69
N CYS A 301 1.56 -0.89 2.18
CA CYS A 301 1.26 0.28 2.98
C CYS A 301 0.04 1.00 2.41
N GLY A 302 -0.90 1.37 3.27
CA GLY A 302 -1.95 2.32 2.92
C GLY A 302 -1.55 3.74 3.31
N SER A 303 -2.55 4.63 3.43
CA SER A 303 -2.29 6.03 3.80
C SER A 303 -1.59 6.17 5.15
N ARG A 304 -2.06 5.39 6.14
CA ARG A 304 -1.64 5.49 7.55
C ARG A 304 -1.57 4.14 8.26
N HIS A 305 -1.46 3.04 7.53
CA HIS A 305 -1.35 1.70 8.09
C HIS A 305 -0.36 0.88 7.26
N THR A 306 0.16 -0.17 7.87
CA THR A 306 1.15 -1.07 7.30
C THR A 306 0.69 -2.50 7.49
N ALA A 307 0.92 -3.33 6.47
CA ALA A 307 0.64 -4.74 6.49
C ALA A 307 1.88 -5.53 6.05
N VAL A 308 2.20 -6.60 6.77
CA VAL A 308 3.33 -7.48 6.48
C VAL A 308 2.88 -8.93 6.48
N VAL A 309 3.36 -9.66 5.47
CA VAL A 309 3.18 -11.11 5.32
C VAL A 309 4.49 -11.80 5.67
N THR A 310 4.41 -12.78 6.56
CA THR A 310 5.57 -13.57 6.98
C THR A 310 5.79 -14.77 6.07
N ARG A 311 6.98 -15.35 6.13
CA ARG A 311 7.33 -16.59 5.41
C ARG A 311 6.43 -17.78 5.78
N THR A 312 5.89 -17.76 7.01
CA THR A 312 4.93 -18.76 7.53
C THR A 312 3.49 -18.54 7.05
N GLY A 313 3.21 -17.44 6.35
CA GLY A 313 1.88 -17.09 5.84
C GLY A 313 0.99 -16.40 6.87
N GLU A 314 1.57 -15.80 7.91
CA GLU A 314 0.85 -14.96 8.87
C GLU A 314 0.78 -13.52 8.35
N LEU A 315 -0.31 -12.83 8.67
CA LEU A 315 -0.50 -11.42 8.35
C LEU A 315 -0.45 -10.58 9.62
N TYR A 316 0.42 -9.57 9.62
CA TYR A 316 0.49 -8.55 10.66
C TYR A 316 0.06 -7.20 10.11
N THR A 317 -0.74 -6.46 10.87
CA THR A 317 -1.23 -5.13 10.52
C THR A 317 -1.15 -4.19 11.71
N TRP A 318 -0.86 -2.91 11.44
CA TRP A 318 -0.84 -1.86 12.46
C TRP A 318 -0.97 -0.47 11.84
N GLY A 319 -1.07 0.57 12.67
CA GLY A 319 -1.29 1.95 12.30
C GLY A 319 -2.73 2.39 12.55
N TRP A 320 -3.23 3.28 11.69
CA TRP A 320 -4.58 3.81 11.81
C TRP A 320 -5.64 2.76 11.43
N GLY A 321 -6.57 2.47 12.33
CA GLY A 321 -7.56 1.40 12.15
C GLY A 321 -9.02 1.82 12.18
N LYS A 322 -9.35 3.12 12.17
CA LYS A 322 -10.72 3.59 12.42
C LYS A 322 -11.74 3.20 11.34
N TYR A 323 -11.29 2.70 10.19
CA TYR A 323 -12.18 2.15 9.16
C TYR A 323 -12.15 0.62 9.07
N GLY A 324 -11.46 -0.06 10.00
CA GLY A 324 -11.36 -1.52 10.01
C GLY A 324 -10.28 -2.10 9.10
N GLN A 325 -9.42 -1.26 8.50
CA GLN A 325 -8.38 -1.70 7.55
C GLN A 325 -7.26 -2.55 8.16
N LEU A 326 -7.29 -2.75 9.48
CA LEU A 326 -6.40 -3.67 10.20
C LEU A 326 -7.02 -5.06 10.37
N GLY A 327 -8.33 -5.23 10.17
CA GLY A 327 -8.97 -6.55 10.15
C GLY A 327 -9.06 -7.25 11.51
N HIS A 328 -8.96 -6.51 12.62
CA HIS A 328 -8.95 -7.05 13.99
C HIS A 328 -10.34 -7.18 14.63
N LYS A 329 -11.42 -7.13 13.83
CA LYS A 329 -12.83 -7.16 14.30
C LYS A 329 -13.22 -5.93 15.13
N ASP A 330 -12.42 -4.87 15.06
CA ASP A 330 -12.65 -3.59 15.71
C ASP A 330 -12.14 -2.43 14.83
N SER A 331 -12.19 -1.20 15.35
CA SER A 331 -11.69 0.02 14.71
C SER A 331 -10.54 0.67 15.51
N ALA A 332 -9.81 -0.13 16.30
CA ALA A 332 -8.71 0.34 17.11
C ALA A 332 -7.49 0.66 16.22
N SER A 333 -6.81 1.75 16.52
CA SER A 333 -5.50 2.04 15.94
C SER A 333 -4.41 1.40 16.80
N LEU A 334 -3.33 0.93 16.17
CA LEU A 334 -2.26 0.17 16.84
C LEU A 334 -0.89 0.77 16.52
N ASP A 335 -0.04 0.91 17.53
CA ASP A 335 1.35 1.36 17.42
C ASP A 335 2.37 0.21 17.48
N ARG A 336 1.90 -1.02 17.24
CA ARG A 336 2.71 -2.23 17.25
C ARG A 336 2.13 -3.24 16.26
N PRO A 337 2.94 -4.13 15.68
CA PRO A 337 2.44 -5.17 14.80
C PRO A 337 1.47 -6.08 15.55
N CYS A 338 0.30 -6.32 14.97
CA CYS A 338 -0.71 -7.22 15.53
C CYS A 338 -1.09 -8.25 14.46
N ARG A 339 -1.15 -9.53 14.85
CA ARG A 339 -1.50 -10.61 13.94
C ARG A 339 -3.00 -10.59 13.65
N VAL A 340 -3.38 -10.77 12.39
CA VAL A 340 -4.77 -10.87 11.96
C VAL A 340 -5.25 -12.32 12.18
N GLU A 341 -5.81 -12.59 13.36
CA GLU A 341 -6.20 -13.95 13.79
C GLU A 341 -7.22 -14.64 12.88
N TYR A 342 -8.00 -13.88 12.08
CA TYR A 342 -8.96 -14.46 11.15
C TYR A 342 -8.36 -15.56 10.25
N PHE A 343 -7.18 -15.34 9.68
CA PHE A 343 -6.56 -16.30 8.77
C PHE A 343 -6.05 -17.54 9.52
N VAL A 344 -5.54 -17.35 10.74
CA VAL A 344 -5.11 -18.46 11.60
C VAL A 344 -6.31 -19.32 12.02
N ASP A 345 -7.38 -18.68 12.52
CA ASP A 345 -8.64 -19.32 12.92
C ASP A 345 -9.27 -20.13 11.77
N LYS A 346 -9.13 -19.63 10.54
CA LYS A 346 -9.65 -20.26 9.31
C LYS A 346 -8.67 -21.24 8.66
N GLN A 347 -7.50 -21.48 9.26
CA GLN A 347 -6.46 -22.34 8.70
C GLN A 347 -6.06 -21.94 7.27
N LEU A 348 -5.87 -20.64 7.06
CA LEU A 348 -5.45 -20.05 5.79
C LEU A 348 -4.02 -19.51 5.89
N GLN A 349 -3.20 -19.74 4.86
CA GLN A 349 -1.92 -19.06 4.67
C GLN A 349 -2.10 -17.86 3.78
N VAL A 350 -1.72 -16.69 4.28
CA VAL A 350 -1.64 -15.48 3.48
C VAL A 350 -0.45 -15.58 2.53
N LYS A 351 -0.68 -15.28 1.24
CA LYS A 351 0.33 -15.31 0.19
C LYS A 351 0.70 -13.94 -0.33
N THR A 352 -0.26 -13.02 -0.39
CA THR A 352 0.01 -11.63 -0.73
C THR A 352 -0.97 -10.70 -0.03
N VAL A 353 -0.54 -9.45 0.17
CA VAL A 353 -1.34 -8.35 0.71
C VAL A 353 -1.18 -7.13 -0.18
N THR A 354 -2.27 -6.39 -0.37
CA THR A 354 -2.27 -5.08 -1.03
C THR A 354 -3.15 -4.13 -0.24
N CYS A 355 -2.65 -2.94 0.04
CA CYS A 355 -3.32 -1.92 0.81
C CYS A 355 -3.73 -0.82 -0.16
N GLY A 356 -5.01 -0.49 -0.19
CA GLY A 356 -5.43 0.79 -0.72
C GLY A 356 -5.24 1.89 0.33
N PRO A 357 -5.74 3.11 0.06
CA PRO A 357 -5.61 4.23 0.98
C PRO A 357 -6.15 3.91 2.39
N TRP A 358 -7.26 3.18 2.47
CA TRP A 358 -8.05 2.96 3.69
C TRP A 358 -8.66 1.56 3.79
N ASN A 359 -8.16 0.61 2.99
CA ASN A 359 -8.60 -0.78 2.94
C ASN A 359 -7.41 -1.68 2.67
N THR A 360 -7.59 -2.96 2.98
CA THR A 360 -6.58 -4.01 2.81
C THR A 360 -7.23 -5.19 2.13
N TYR A 361 -6.54 -5.74 1.14
CA TYR A 361 -6.92 -6.94 0.42
C TYR A 361 -5.84 -8.00 0.56
N VAL A 362 -6.27 -9.24 0.72
CA VAL A 362 -5.39 -10.35 1.07
C VAL A 362 -5.76 -11.54 0.21
N TYR A 363 -4.78 -12.14 -0.46
CA TYR A 363 -4.95 -13.45 -1.08
C TYR A 363 -4.44 -14.52 -0.13
N ALA A 364 -5.28 -15.51 0.17
CA ALA A 364 -4.96 -16.60 1.07
C ALA A 364 -5.40 -17.96 0.51
N VAL A 365 -4.68 -19.01 0.87
CA VAL A 365 -4.92 -20.40 0.46
C VAL A 365 -5.11 -21.27 1.70
N GLU A 366 -5.87 -22.36 1.58
CA GLU A 366 -6.03 -23.32 2.68
C GLU A 366 -4.70 -23.97 3.09
N ASN A 367 -4.50 -24.14 4.40
CA ASN A 367 -3.33 -24.78 4.96
C ASN A 367 -3.17 -26.20 4.42
N GLY A 368 -1.97 -26.46 3.91
CA GLY A 368 -1.44 -27.74 3.46
C GLY A 368 -1.28 -28.80 4.55
N ASN A 369 -2.24 -29.03 5.44
CA ASN A 369 -2.13 -30.18 6.35
C ASN A 369 -2.68 -31.44 5.64
N SER A 370 -1.79 -32.15 4.94
CA SER A 370 -1.95 -33.57 4.65
C SER A 370 -1.08 -34.39 5.58
#